data_AF-B5LMI9-F1
#
_entry.id   AF-B5LMI9-F1
#
_cell.length_a   1.000
_cell.length_b   1.000
_cell.length_c   1.000
_cell.angle_alpha   90.00
_cell.angle_beta   90.00
_cell.angle_gamma   90.00
#
_symmetry.space_group_name_H-M   'P 1'
#
loop_
_entity.id
_entity.type
_entity.pdbx_description
1 polymer ?
#
loop_
_entity_poly.entity_id
_entity_poly.type
_entity_poly.pdbx_seq_one_letter_code
_entity_poly.pdbx_strand_id
1 'polypeptide(L)'
;TLVEWAWGGFSVDNPTVTRFFALHFLLAFAIAGLTTIHLTFLHESGSNNPQGIVSNCDKIPFHPYFSVKDILGFMLMLLPLTTLALFSPNLLGDPENFTPANPLVTPPHIKPEWYFLFAYAILRSIPNKLGGV
;
A
#
# COMPACT_ATOMS: atom_id res chain seq x y z
N THR A 1 -0.77 -19.99 19.73
CA THR A 1 -1.26 -18.84 20.51
C THR A 1 -1.49 -17.60 19.67
N LEU A 2 -0.47 -16.85 19.20
CA LEU A 2 -0.70 -15.60 18.44
C LEU A 2 -1.38 -15.83 17.08
N VAL A 3 -0.92 -16.83 16.32
CA VAL A 3 -1.47 -17.13 14.98
C VAL A 3 -2.93 -17.59 15.06
N GLU A 4 -3.23 -18.53 15.95
CA GLU A 4 -4.61 -19.01 16.18
C GLU A 4 -5.52 -17.89 16.71
N TRP A 5 -4.98 -17.01 17.56
CA TRP A 5 -5.70 -15.81 17.99
C TRP A 5 -6.02 -14.90 16.81
N ALA A 6 -5.04 -14.65 15.94
CA ALA A 6 -5.20 -13.83 14.74
C ALA A 6 -6.19 -14.44 13.73
N TRP A 7 -6.22 -15.77 13.58
CA TRP A 7 -7.21 -16.46 12.76
C TRP A 7 -8.60 -16.50 13.41
N GLY A 8 -8.66 -16.61 14.74
CA GLY A 8 -9.91 -16.86 15.47
C GLY A 8 -10.33 -18.32 15.47
N GLY A 9 -9.37 -19.22 15.29
CA GLY A 9 -9.58 -20.65 15.07
C GLY A 9 -8.26 -21.34 14.73
N PHE A 10 -8.34 -22.57 14.22
CA PHE A 10 -7.16 -23.38 13.89
C PHE A 10 -6.64 -23.18 12.47
N SER A 11 -7.40 -22.51 11.61
CA SER A 11 -7.07 -22.21 10.22
C SER A 11 -7.73 -20.90 9.80
N VAL A 12 -7.36 -20.40 8.63
CA VAL A 12 -8.08 -19.29 7.98
C VAL A 12 -9.47 -19.76 7.59
N ASP A 13 -10.50 -19.12 8.16
CA ASP A 13 -11.92 -19.42 7.92
C ASP A 13 -12.77 -18.15 8.11
N ASN A 14 -14.10 -18.28 8.15
CA ASN A 14 -15.04 -17.16 8.27
C ASN A 14 -14.73 -16.16 9.42
N PRO A 15 -14.29 -16.60 10.63
CA PRO A 15 -13.85 -15.66 11.67
C PRO A 15 -12.68 -14.78 11.23
N THR A 16 -11.78 -15.30 10.37
CA THR A 16 -10.63 -14.57 9.82
C THR A 16 -11.06 -13.57 8.74
N VAL A 17 -11.98 -13.96 7.86
CA VAL A 17 -12.45 -13.07 6.77
C VAL A 17 -13.21 -11.87 7.35
N THR A 18 -14.12 -12.10 8.30
CA THR A 18 -14.91 -11.05 8.95
C THR A 18 -14.05 -10.01 9.68
N ARG A 19 -13.03 -10.45 10.44
CA ARG A 19 -12.11 -9.52 11.10
C ARG A 19 -11.19 -8.81 10.11
N PHE A 20 -10.76 -9.46 9.03
CA PHE A 20 -9.93 -8.81 8.01
C PHE A 20 -10.70 -7.73 7.28
N PHE A 21 -11.99 -7.94 7.00
CA PHE A 21 -12.86 -6.89 6.48
C PHE A 21 -12.96 -5.70 7.45
N ALA A 22 -13.20 -5.97 8.74
CA ALA A 22 -13.28 -4.91 9.75
C ALA A 22 -11.96 -4.12 9.88
N LEU A 23 -10.82 -4.81 9.87
CA LEU A 23 -9.49 -4.19 9.88
C LEU A 23 -9.23 -3.38 8.61
N HIS A 24 -9.53 -3.94 7.45
CA HIS A 24 -9.37 -3.26 6.16
C HIS A 24 -10.16 -1.95 6.12
N PHE A 25 -11.40 -1.97 6.60
CA PHE A 25 -12.25 -0.78 6.70
C PHE A 25 -11.64 0.26 7.68
N LEU A 26 -11.23 -0.18 8.87
CA LEU A 26 -10.69 0.69 9.91
C LEU A 26 -9.37 1.36 9.50
N LEU A 27 -8.46 0.61 8.89
CA LEU A 27 -7.09 1.07 8.61
C LEU A 27 -7.04 2.27 7.66
N ALA A 28 -7.98 2.39 6.72
CA ALA A 28 -8.05 3.56 5.84
C ALA A 28 -8.22 4.88 6.64
N PHE A 29 -9.07 4.87 7.67
CA PHE A 29 -9.27 6.03 8.54
C PHE A 29 -8.07 6.29 9.44
N ALA A 30 -7.41 5.23 9.91
CA ALA A 30 -6.16 5.37 10.67
C ALA A 30 -5.06 6.04 9.82
N ILE A 31 -4.91 5.66 8.56
CA ILE A 31 -3.97 6.28 7.61
C ILE A 31 -4.33 7.75 7.35
N ALA A 32 -5.62 8.09 7.21
CA ALA A 32 -6.06 9.47 7.07
C ALA A 32 -5.67 10.31 8.31
N GLY A 33 -5.85 9.78 9.51
CA GLY A 33 -5.42 10.44 10.75
C GLY A 33 -3.91 10.62 10.84
N LEU A 34 -3.13 9.59 10.48
CA LEU A 34 -1.67 9.65 10.43
C LEU A 34 -1.17 10.65 9.38
N THR A 35 -1.88 10.81 8.26
CA THR A 35 -1.56 11.83 7.24
C THR A 35 -1.66 13.24 7.82
N THR A 36 -2.67 13.52 8.66
CA THR A 36 -2.78 14.83 9.33
C THR A 36 -1.59 15.08 10.26
N ILE A 37 -1.22 14.09 11.08
CA ILE A 37 -0.06 14.19 11.98
C ILE A 37 1.23 14.41 11.17
N HIS A 38 1.40 13.66 10.08
CA HIS A 38 2.53 13.82 9.17
C HIS A 38 2.62 15.24 8.61
N LEU A 39 1.50 15.81 8.14
CA LEU A 39 1.45 17.17 7.62
C LEU A 39 1.66 18.23 8.71
N THR A 40 1.19 18.00 9.94
CA THR A 40 1.48 18.90 11.08
C THR A 40 2.98 19.00 11.32
N PHE A 41 3.69 17.87 11.41
CA PHE A 41 5.15 17.89 11.58
C PHE A 41 5.87 18.51 10.38
N LEU A 42 5.38 18.27 9.15
CA LEU A 42 5.93 18.92 7.96
C LEU A 42 5.77 20.45 8.02
N HIS A 43 4.66 20.96 8.55
CA HIS A 43 4.41 22.40 8.63
C HIS A 43 5.29 23.10 9.68
N GLU A 44 5.78 22.40 10.70
CA GLU A 44 6.73 22.96 11.68
C GLU A 44 8.08 23.33 11.04
N SER A 45 8.61 22.47 10.14
CA SER A 45 9.88 22.74 9.45
C SER A 45 9.73 23.39 8.07
N GLY A 46 8.58 23.20 7.43
CA GLY A 46 8.38 23.41 6.00
C GLY A 46 9.02 22.31 5.14
N SER A 47 8.76 22.35 3.83
CA SER A 47 9.32 21.43 2.85
C SER A 47 10.81 21.64 2.63
N ASN A 48 11.54 20.55 2.37
CA ASN A 48 12.91 20.60 1.87
C ASN A 48 12.93 20.99 0.37
N ASN A 49 14.12 21.24 -0.18
CA ASN A 49 14.33 21.53 -1.60
C ASN A 49 15.47 20.67 -2.18
N PRO A 50 15.56 20.53 -3.51
CA PRO A 50 16.55 19.66 -4.16
C PRO A 50 18.02 20.01 -3.87
N GLN A 51 18.32 21.25 -3.51
CA GLN A 51 19.68 21.68 -3.17
C GLN A 51 20.05 21.37 -1.71
N GLY A 52 19.08 21.02 -0.86
CA GLY A 52 19.30 20.68 0.54
C GLY A 52 19.80 21.85 1.41
N ILE A 53 19.70 23.09 0.92
CA ILE A 53 20.08 24.31 1.65
C ILE A 53 18.85 25.03 2.21
N VAL A 54 19.04 26.00 3.11
CA VAL A 54 17.93 26.78 3.67
C VAL A 54 17.27 27.64 2.59
N SER A 55 15.97 27.47 2.36
CA SER A 55 15.20 28.16 1.31
C SER A 55 14.44 29.41 1.78
N ASN A 56 14.67 29.88 3.01
CA ASN A 56 13.91 31.00 3.60
C ASN A 56 13.99 32.31 2.81
N CYS A 57 15.05 32.52 2.03
CA CYS A 57 15.25 33.72 1.23
C CYS A 57 14.42 33.77 -0.06
N ASP A 58 13.85 32.64 -0.50
CA ASP A 58 13.14 32.53 -1.78
C ASP A 58 11.89 31.65 -1.65
N LYS A 59 11.03 32.00 -0.70
CA LYS A 59 9.73 31.34 -0.52
C LYS A 59 8.68 31.97 -1.42
N ILE A 60 7.91 31.13 -2.10
CA ILE A 60 6.72 31.50 -2.86
C ILE A 60 5.46 30.94 -2.18
N PRO A 61 4.30 31.58 -2.32
CA PRO A 61 3.06 31.05 -1.78
C PRO A 61 2.68 29.72 -2.44
N PHE A 62 1.97 28.85 -1.71
CA PHE A 62 1.52 27.57 -2.24
C PHE A 62 0.58 27.75 -3.45
N HIS A 63 -0.39 28.66 -3.32
CA HIS A 63 -1.27 29.06 -4.41
C HIS A 63 -0.77 30.35 -5.07
N PRO A 64 -0.72 30.42 -6.42
CA PRO A 64 -1.19 29.44 -7.40
C PRO A 64 -0.14 28.38 -7.80
N TYR A 65 1.12 28.60 -7.44
CA TYR A 65 2.27 27.88 -8.00
C TYR A 65 2.21 26.36 -7.84
N PHE A 66 2.15 25.89 -6.60
CA PHE A 66 2.10 24.45 -6.32
C PHE A 66 0.70 23.88 -6.53
N SER A 67 -0.37 24.66 -6.30
CA SER A 67 -1.73 24.19 -6.59
C SER A 67 -1.92 23.81 -8.07
N VAL A 68 -1.44 24.64 -9.01
CA VAL A 68 -1.53 24.33 -10.45
C VAL A 68 -0.59 23.18 -10.83
N LYS A 69 0.62 23.16 -10.28
CA LYS A 69 1.59 22.07 -10.49
C LYS A 69 1.04 20.72 -10.04
N ASP A 70 0.37 20.68 -8.89
CA ASP A 70 -0.20 19.47 -8.32
C ASP A 70 -1.42 18.99 -9.11
N ILE A 71 -2.28 19.90 -9.58
CA ILE A 71 -3.39 19.56 -10.49
C ILE A 71 -2.86 18.93 -11.79
N LEU A 72 -1.81 19.52 -12.38
CA LEU A 72 -1.17 18.94 -13.57
C LEU A 72 -0.61 17.54 -13.27
N GLY A 73 0.11 17.38 -12.16
CA GLY A 73 0.63 16.09 -11.73
C GLY A 73 -0.46 15.05 -11.51
N PHE A 74 -1.57 15.44 -10.88
CA PHE A 74 -2.74 14.58 -10.69
C PHE A 74 -3.33 14.11 -12.02
N MET A 75 -3.52 15.02 -12.99
CA MET A 75 -4.03 14.66 -14.31
C MET A 75 -3.08 13.71 -15.05
N LEU A 76 -1.77 13.95 -14.96
CA LEU A 76 -0.76 13.07 -15.56
C LEU A 76 -0.76 11.67 -14.93
N MET A 77 -1.05 11.53 -13.63
CA MET A 77 -1.16 10.22 -12.96
C MET A 77 -2.52 9.55 -13.19
N LEU A 78 -3.59 10.33 -13.37
CA LEU A 78 -4.94 9.82 -13.64
C LEU A 78 -5.03 9.16 -15.01
N LEU A 79 -4.31 9.67 -16.02
CA LEU A 79 -4.27 9.09 -17.36
C LEU A 79 -3.82 7.61 -17.38
N PRO A 80 -2.62 7.24 -16.89
CA PRO A 80 -2.22 5.83 -16.86
C PRO A 80 -3.13 4.99 -15.99
N LEU A 81 -3.60 5.50 -14.84
CA LEU A 81 -4.54 4.78 -13.97
C LEU A 81 -5.85 4.43 -14.71
N THR A 82 -6.46 5.40 -15.39
CA THR A 82 -7.70 5.19 -16.15
C THR A 82 -7.47 4.30 -17.36
N THR A 83 -6.35 4.45 -18.08
CA THR A 83 -6.03 3.55 -19.20
C THR A 83 -5.85 2.10 -18.74
N LEU A 84 -5.16 1.87 -17.63
CA LEU A 84 -5.01 0.54 -17.03
C LEU A 84 -6.38 -0.02 -16.64
N ALA A 85 -7.16 0.74 -15.85
CA ALA A 85 -8.45 0.29 -15.35
C ALA A 85 -9.47 0.00 -16.45
N LEU A 86 -9.48 0.79 -17.54
CA LEU A 86 -10.49 0.66 -18.60
C LEU A 86 -10.06 -0.31 -19.71
N PHE A 87 -8.79 -0.34 -20.11
CA PHE A 87 -8.33 -1.17 -21.23
C PHE A 87 -7.65 -2.48 -20.79
N SER A 88 -7.12 -2.55 -19.56
CA SER A 88 -6.42 -3.74 -19.07
C SER A 88 -6.62 -3.96 -17.55
N PRO A 89 -7.88 -4.07 -17.07
CA PRO A 89 -8.19 -4.09 -15.64
C PRO A 89 -7.51 -5.21 -14.86
N ASN A 90 -7.25 -6.35 -15.51
CA ASN A 90 -6.66 -7.53 -14.89
C ASN A 90 -5.16 -7.67 -15.13
N LEU A 91 -4.49 -6.68 -15.76
CA LEU A 91 -3.07 -6.77 -16.12
C LEU A 91 -2.15 -7.04 -14.91
N LEU A 92 -2.50 -6.47 -13.76
CA LEU A 92 -1.72 -6.57 -12.51
C LEU A 92 -2.27 -7.64 -11.55
N GLY A 93 -3.36 -8.34 -11.91
CA GLY A 93 -4.00 -9.35 -11.09
C GLY A 93 -3.50 -10.77 -11.42
N ASP A 94 -3.60 -11.68 -10.45
CA ASP A 94 -3.31 -13.09 -10.68
C ASP A 94 -4.59 -13.83 -11.13
N PRO A 95 -4.58 -14.57 -12.25
CA PRO A 95 -5.75 -15.31 -12.72
C PRO A 95 -6.26 -16.35 -11.72
N GLU A 96 -5.42 -16.84 -10.79
CA GLU A 96 -5.84 -17.81 -9.77
C GLU A 96 -6.92 -17.23 -8.83
N ASN A 97 -6.97 -15.91 -8.62
CA ASN A 97 -7.97 -15.24 -7.79
C ASN A 97 -9.40 -15.22 -8.38
N PHE A 98 -9.58 -15.67 -9.64
CA PHE A 98 -10.91 -15.89 -10.21
C PHE A 98 -11.51 -17.26 -9.85
N THR A 99 -10.73 -18.13 -9.20
CA THR A 99 -11.22 -19.40 -8.68
C THR A 99 -11.59 -19.27 -7.20
N PRO A 100 -12.76 -19.78 -6.76
CA PRO A 100 -13.11 -19.76 -5.35
C PRO A 100 -12.07 -20.52 -4.51
N ALA A 101 -11.76 -19.98 -3.32
CA ALA A 101 -10.77 -20.55 -2.44
C ALA A 101 -11.13 -22.01 -2.05
N ASN A 102 -10.15 -22.91 -2.16
CA ASN A 102 -10.26 -24.29 -1.73
C ASN A 102 -9.12 -24.62 -0.75
N PRO A 103 -9.41 -24.78 0.56
CA PRO A 103 -8.39 -25.07 1.57
C PRO A 103 -7.61 -26.38 1.35
N LEU A 104 -8.12 -27.28 0.50
CA LEU A 104 -7.50 -28.58 0.20
C LEU A 104 -6.59 -28.56 -1.03
N VAL A 105 -6.51 -27.43 -1.75
CA VAL A 105 -5.72 -27.31 -2.98
C VAL A 105 -4.82 -26.08 -2.88
N THR A 106 -3.50 -26.29 -2.89
CA THR A 106 -2.52 -25.20 -2.97
C THR A 106 -2.17 -24.95 -4.44
N PRO A 107 -2.25 -23.70 -4.92
CA PRO A 107 -1.81 -23.38 -6.27
C PRO A 107 -0.29 -23.56 -6.45
N PRO A 108 0.19 -23.92 -7.65
CA PRO A 108 1.58 -24.29 -7.89
C PRO A 108 2.58 -23.13 -7.68
N HIS A 109 2.15 -21.88 -7.87
CA HIS A 109 3.03 -20.71 -7.82
C HIS A 109 2.52 -19.61 -6.88
N ILE A 110 2.10 -20.00 -5.66
CA ILE A 110 1.62 -19.05 -4.65
C ILE A 110 2.62 -17.91 -4.39
N LYS A 111 2.16 -16.68 -4.57
CA LYS A 111 2.94 -15.44 -4.40
C LYS A 111 1.97 -14.31 -4.01
N PRO A 112 2.46 -13.26 -3.33
CA PRO A 112 1.64 -12.08 -3.09
C PRO A 112 1.57 -11.20 -4.35
N GLU A 113 0.79 -10.13 -4.26
CA GLU A 113 0.70 -9.09 -5.29
C GLU A 113 2.06 -8.44 -5.57
N TRP A 114 2.19 -7.83 -6.75
CA TRP A 114 3.44 -7.32 -7.30
C TRP A 114 4.20 -6.37 -6.37
N TYR A 115 3.50 -5.54 -5.61
CA TYR A 115 4.08 -4.56 -4.69
C TYR A 115 4.70 -5.20 -3.43
N PHE A 116 4.48 -6.50 -3.18
CA PHE A 116 5.13 -7.26 -2.10
C PHE A 116 6.23 -8.20 -2.59
N LEU A 117 6.43 -8.38 -3.90
CA LEU A 117 7.37 -9.37 -4.43
C LEU A 117 8.82 -9.12 -3.99
N PHE A 118 9.24 -7.87 -3.81
CA PHE A 118 10.59 -7.55 -3.35
C PHE A 118 10.83 -8.10 -1.93
N ALA A 119 9.89 -7.89 -1.00
CA ALA A 119 9.99 -8.37 0.36
C ALA A 119 9.84 -9.90 0.41
N TYR A 120 8.95 -10.46 -0.41
CA TYR A 120 8.81 -11.92 -0.54
C TYR A 120 10.08 -12.59 -1.08
N ALA A 121 10.82 -11.94 -1.97
CA ALA A 121 12.11 -12.42 -2.44
C ALA A 121 13.17 -12.42 -1.31
N ILE A 122 13.22 -11.35 -0.51
CA ILE A 122 14.10 -11.26 0.67
C ILE A 122 13.77 -12.38 1.67
N LEU A 123 12.49 -12.57 2.01
CA LEU A 123 12.01 -13.61 2.92
C LEU A 123 12.49 -15.01 2.49
N ARG A 124 12.42 -15.32 1.19
CA ARG A 124 12.83 -16.64 0.65
C ARG A 124 14.32 -16.79 0.43
N SER A 125 15.09 -15.70 0.46
CA SER A 125 16.55 -15.76 0.26
C SER A 125 17.29 -16.38 1.45
N ILE A 126 16.67 -16.38 2.63
CA ILE A 126 17.24 -16.91 3.86
C ILE A 126 16.62 -18.29 4.14
N PRO A 127 17.39 -19.40 4.12
CA PRO A 127 16.88 -20.75 4.37
C PRO A 127 16.66 -21.02 5.87
N ASN A 128 16.05 -20.06 6.57
CA ASN A 128 15.71 -20.16 7.99
C ASN A 128 14.40 -19.42 8.25
N LYS A 129 13.44 -20.10 8.91
CA LYS A 129 12.12 -19.53 9.19
C LYS A 129 12.16 -18.26 10.05
N LEU A 130 13.01 -18.23 11.08
CA LEU A 130 13.13 -17.07 11.98
C LEU A 130 14.01 -15.98 11.38
N GLY A 131 15.07 -16.35 10.66
CA GLY A 131 15.98 -15.37 10.04
C GLY A 131 15.39 -14.67 8.83
N GLY A 132 14.41 -15.27 8.15
CA GLY A 132 13.72 -14.65 7.01
C GLY A 132 12.53 -13.75 7.39
N VAL A 133 11.87 -14.03 8.51
CA VAL A 133 10.69 -13.29 9.02
C VAL A 133 11.15 -12.05 9.78
#